data_AF-W2CXJ4-F1
#
_entry.id   AF-W2CXJ4-F1
#
_cell.length_a   1.000
_cell.length_b   1.000
_cell.length_c   1.000
_cell.angle_alpha   90.00
_cell.angle_beta   90.00
_cell.angle_gamma   90.00
#
_symmetry.space_group_name_H-M   'P 1'
#
loop_
_entity.id
_entity.type
_entity.pdbx_description
1 polymer ?
#
loop_
_entity_poly.entity_id
_entity_poly.type
_entity_poly.pdbx_seq_one_letter_code
_entity_poly.pdbx_strand_id
1 'polypeptide(L)'
;MNKLLKELNKQFKKYGISRIDQGAIVDASIVDSPNDLDGSILIKVADDREDLRTEEEQAQEQAYQYELKSRKPGVDTEARWVRKGRQYRYGYKKHVLTDGQGLVESIITTPGNCADTVVLPELIEKAELTQGVSVLADK
;
A
#
# COMPACT_ATOMS: atom_id res chain seq x y z
N MET A 1 9.00 -13.87 -3.36
CA MET A 1 7.99 -13.77 -2.29
C MET A 1 6.60 -14.26 -2.71
N ASN A 2 6.01 -13.76 -3.81
CA ASN A 2 4.65 -14.12 -4.24
C ASN A 2 4.40 -15.65 -4.41
N LYS A 3 5.37 -16.40 -4.95
CA LYS A 3 5.21 -17.85 -5.15
C LYS A 3 5.09 -18.64 -3.84
N LEU A 4 5.88 -18.25 -2.81
CA LEU A 4 5.87 -18.94 -1.52
C LEU A 4 4.57 -18.67 -0.76
N LEU A 5 4.14 -17.41 -0.69
CA LEU A 5 2.88 -17.04 -0.05
C LEU A 5 1.70 -17.75 -0.72
N LYS A 6 1.68 -17.80 -2.07
CA LYS A 6 0.64 -18.52 -2.81
C LYS A 6 0.60 -20.01 -2.47
N GLU A 7 1.76 -20.67 -2.37
CA GLU A 7 1.80 -22.09 -2.01
C GLU A 7 1.41 -22.33 -0.54
N LEU A 8 1.79 -21.44 0.38
CA LEU A 8 1.33 -21.49 1.77
C LEU A 8 -0.18 -21.36 1.87
N ASN A 9 -0.77 -20.36 1.20
CA ASN A 9 -2.22 -20.14 1.22
C ASN A 9 -2.98 -21.30 0.58
N LYS A 10 -2.42 -21.91 -0.47
CA LYS A 10 -2.95 -23.16 -1.04
C LYS A 10 -2.95 -24.30 -0.02
N GLN A 11 -1.90 -24.45 0.78
CA GLN A 11 -1.86 -25.44 1.85
C GLN A 11 -2.86 -25.10 2.96
N PHE A 12 -2.94 -23.85 3.39
CA PHE A 12 -3.90 -23.42 4.41
C PHE A 12 -5.35 -23.66 3.99
N LYS A 13 -5.69 -23.42 2.72
CA LYS A 13 -6.99 -23.79 2.14
C LYS A 13 -7.19 -25.31 2.15
N LYS A 14 -6.20 -26.08 1.68
CA LYS A 14 -6.26 -27.55 1.63
C LYS A 14 -6.51 -28.18 3.01
N TYR A 15 -5.90 -27.63 4.06
CA TYR A 15 -6.02 -28.14 5.43
C TYR A 15 -7.14 -27.46 6.24
N GLY A 16 -7.96 -26.60 5.62
CA GLY A 16 -9.09 -25.93 6.30
C GLY A 16 -8.68 -24.93 7.37
N ILE A 17 -7.45 -24.39 7.27
CA ILE A 17 -6.91 -23.37 8.17
C ILE A 17 -7.36 -21.98 7.72
N SER A 18 -7.32 -21.71 6.41
CA SER A 18 -7.82 -20.45 5.85
C SER A 18 -9.35 -20.44 5.87
N ARG A 19 -9.93 -19.32 6.32
CA ARG A 19 -11.39 -19.07 6.33
C ARG A 19 -11.79 -17.97 5.37
N ILE A 20 -11.05 -17.82 4.28
CA ILE A 20 -11.27 -16.74 3.32
C ILE A 20 -12.63 -16.81 2.61
N ASP A 21 -13.24 -17.99 2.58
CA ASP A 21 -14.60 -18.23 2.09
C ASP A 21 -15.69 -17.58 2.96
N GLN A 22 -15.40 -17.29 4.23
CA GLN A 22 -16.33 -16.69 5.19
C GLN A 22 -16.28 -15.15 5.19
N GLY A 23 -15.29 -14.56 4.51
CA GLY A 23 -15.10 -13.13 4.46
C GLY A 23 -13.62 -12.75 4.43
N ALA A 24 -13.36 -11.61 3.81
CA ALA A 24 -12.04 -11.00 3.73
C ALA A 24 -12.03 -9.63 4.42
N ILE A 25 -10.89 -9.24 4.97
CA ILE A 25 -10.66 -7.93 5.57
C ILE A 25 -9.50 -7.28 4.83
N VAL A 26 -9.65 -6.02 4.43
CA VAL A 26 -8.60 -5.22 3.82
C VAL A 26 -8.19 -4.10 4.76
N ASP A 27 -6.89 -4.02 5.03
CA ASP A 27 -6.28 -2.92 5.77
C ASP A 27 -5.14 -2.28 4.98
N ALA A 28 -4.89 -1.00 5.23
CA ALA A 28 -3.77 -0.27 4.67
C ALA A 28 -2.99 0.43 5.80
N SER A 29 -1.68 0.22 5.80
CA SER A 29 -0.78 0.74 6.82
C SER A 29 0.45 1.40 6.18
N ILE A 30 0.85 2.56 6.71
CA ILE A 30 2.07 3.26 6.28
C ILE A 30 3.29 2.64 6.97
N VAL A 31 4.32 2.36 6.19
CA VAL A 31 5.64 1.91 6.63
C VAL A 31 6.65 2.97 6.23
N ASP A 32 7.34 3.55 7.21
CA ASP A 32 8.36 4.58 6.94
C ASP A 32 9.61 3.96 6.32
N SER A 33 10.20 4.66 5.36
CA SER A 33 11.52 4.30 4.86
C SER A 33 12.58 4.76 5.85
N PRO A 34 13.56 3.90 6.22
CA PRO A 34 14.68 4.33 7.07
C PRO A 34 15.64 5.28 6.34
N ASN A 35 15.53 5.38 5.02
CA ASN A 35 16.35 6.20 4.15
C ASN A 35 15.54 7.41 3.66
N ASP A 36 15.07 8.21 4.60
CA ASP A 36 14.22 9.36 4.34
C ASP A 36 15.02 10.60 3.93
N LEU A 37 14.28 11.68 3.71
CA LEU A 37 14.83 12.95 3.28
C LEU A 37 15.09 13.84 4.49
N ASP A 38 16.37 14.08 4.79
CA ASP A 38 16.76 15.17 5.67
C ASP A 38 16.30 16.50 5.04
N GLY A 39 15.29 17.14 5.63
CA GLY A 39 14.87 18.50 5.29
C GLY A 39 13.37 18.77 5.33
N SER A 40 13.03 20.02 4.96
CA SER A 40 11.65 20.48 4.82
C SER A 40 11.00 19.98 3.53
N ILE A 41 9.71 19.67 3.62
CA ILE A 41 8.88 19.25 2.49
C ILE A 41 8.60 20.48 1.61
N LEU A 42 9.04 20.43 0.34
CA LEU A 42 8.94 21.55 -0.62
C LEU A 42 7.76 21.41 -1.60
N ILE A 43 7.03 20.30 -1.53
CA ILE A 43 5.93 19.98 -2.43
C ILE A 43 4.62 19.85 -1.66
N LYS A 44 3.50 19.93 -2.37
CA LYS A 44 2.23 19.52 -1.78
C LYS A 44 2.13 18.00 -1.72
N VAL A 45 1.80 17.51 -0.54
CA VAL A 45 1.78 16.08 -0.21
C VAL A 45 0.34 15.57 -0.28
N ALA A 46 0.16 14.36 -0.83
CA ALA A 46 -1.13 13.68 -0.82
C ALA A 46 -1.58 13.40 0.63
N ASP A 47 -2.88 13.53 0.89
CA ASP A 47 -3.46 12.99 2.12
C ASP A 47 -3.53 11.46 2.03
N ASP A 48 -3.57 10.79 3.19
CA ASP A 48 -3.50 9.33 3.29
C ASP A 48 -4.61 8.64 2.45
N ARG A 49 -5.89 8.96 2.68
CA ARG A 49 -6.98 8.19 2.04
C ARG A 49 -7.26 8.62 0.59
N GLU A 50 -7.12 9.91 0.30
CA GLU A 50 -7.46 10.50 -1.00
C GLU A 50 -6.36 11.46 -1.46
N ASP A 51 -6.03 11.40 -2.75
CA ASP A 51 -5.14 12.37 -3.37
C ASP A 51 -5.99 13.48 -4.02
N LEU A 52 -6.23 14.55 -3.26
CA LEU A 52 -6.97 15.74 -3.71
C LEU A 52 -6.09 16.76 -4.43
N ARG A 53 -4.83 16.41 -4.73
CA ARG A 53 -3.92 17.29 -5.45
C ARG A 53 -4.33 17.43 -6.91
N THR A 54 -4.03 18.57 -7.50
CA THR A 54 -4.21 18.78 -8.94
C THR A 54 -3.18 17.97 -9.74
N GLU A 55 -3.44 17.76 -11.02
CA GLU A 55 -2.47 17.11 -11.92
C GLU A 55 -1.12 17.86 -11.96
N GLU A 56 -1.14 19.19 -11.85
CA GLU A 56 0.05 20.04 -11.78
C GLU A 56 0.87 19.75 -10.50
N GLU A 57 0.20 19.61 -9.36
CA GLU A 57 0.84 19.30 -8.08
C GLU A 57 1.41 17.87 -8.07
N GLN A 58 0.75 16.91 -8.72
CA GLN A 58 1.27 15.56 -8.94
C GLN A 58 2.49 15.56 -9.87
N ALA A 59 2.47 16.37 -10.94
CA ALA A 59 3.59 16.53 -11.85
C ALA A 59 4.81 17.18 -11.16
N GLN A 60 4.58 18.16 -10.27
CA GLN A 60 5.62 18.76 -9.43
C GLN A 60 6.29 17.73 -8.52
N GLU A 61 5.51 16.82 -7.90
CA GLU A 61 6.07 15.72 -7.12
C GLU A 61 6.94 14.79 -8.00
N GLN A 62 6.50 14.46 -9.21
CA GLN A 62 7.28 13.62 -10.12
C GLN A 62 8.62 14.28 -10.49
N ALA A 63 8.61 15.59 -10.77
CA ALA A 63 9.83 16.37 -11.03
C ALA A 63 10.75 16.39 -9.80
N TYR A 64 10.19 16.63 -8.60
CA TYR A 64 10.93 16.58 -7.34
C TYR A 64 11.63 15.23 -7.13
N GLN A 65 10.93 14.13 -7.41
CA GLN A 65 11.47 12.77 -7.30
C GLN A 65 12.57 12.48 -8.32
N TYR A 66 12.48 13.03 -9.52
CA TYR A 66 13.54 12.93 -10.51
C TYR A 66 14.82 13.66 -10.05
N GLU A 67 14.68 14.86 -9.49
CA GLU A 67 15.83 15.61 -8.96
C GLU A 67 16.48 14.87 -7.77
N LEU A 68 15.68 14.30 -6.87
CA LEU A 68 16.17 13.57 -5.71
C LEU A 68 17.08 12.40 -6.08
N LYS A 69 16.69 11.62 -7.10
CA LYS A 69 17.49 10.49 -7.63
C LYS A 69 18.92 10.91 -8.00
N SER A 70 19.09 12.13 -8.50
CA SER A 70 20.39 12.63 -8.96
C SER A 70 21.22 13.30 -7.87
N ARG A 71 20.58 13.95 -6.88
CA ARG A 71 21.25 14.84 -5.92
C ARG A 71 21.55 14.22 -4.56
N LYS A 72 20.79 13.21 -4.12
CA LYS A 72 20.92 12.62 -2.79
C LYS A 72 21.10 11.10 -2.86
N PRO A 73 22.32 10.60 -3.12
CA PRO A 73 22.59 9.17 -3.05
C PRO A 73 22.33 8.66 -1.62
N GLY A 74 21.56 7.57 -1.51
CA GLY A 74 21.21 6.96 -0.22
C GLY A 74 19.76 7.20 0.22
N VAL A 75 19.04 8.13 -0.40
CA VAL A 75 17.60 8.30 -0.17
C VAL A 75 16.83 7.21 -0.90
N ASP A 76 15.75 6.74 -0.29
CA ASP A 76 14.80 5.85 -0.95
C ASP A 76 13.99 6.60 -2.03
N THR A 77 14.32 6.31 -3.29
CA THR A 77 13.74 6.99 -4.45
C THR A 77 12.39 6.44 -4.90
N GLU A 78 11.94 5.33 -4.30
CA GLU A 78 10.63 4.71 -4.57
C GLU A 78 9.59 5.09 -3.50
N ALA A 79 10.03 5.43 -2.29
CA ALA A 79 9.19 6.00 -1.25
C ALA A 79 8.61 7.37 -1.65
N ARG A 80 7.47 7.73 -1.03
CA ARG A 80 6.80 9.02 -1.25
C ARG A 80 6.33 9.61 0.07
N TRP A 81 6.22 10.94 0.10
CA TRP A 81 5.59 11.64 1.22
C TRP A 81 4.09 11.39 1.22
N VAL A 82 3.52 11.23 2.41
CA VAL A 82 2.07 11.16 2.64
C VAL A 82 1.73 11.84 3.94
N ARG A 83 0.58 12.53 3.99
CA ARG A 83 0.08 13.16 5.21
C ARG A 83 -1.00 12.28 5.85
N LYS A 84 -0.71 11.77 7.04
CA LYS A 84 -1.67 11.02 7.87
C LYS A 84 -2.02 11.83 9.10
N GLY A 85 -3.26 12.33 9.16
CA GLY A 85 -3.69 13.25 10.20
C GLY A 85 -2.89 14.54 10.16
N ARG A 86 -2.09 14.81 11.21
CA ARG A 86 -1.22 16.00 11.31
C ARG A 86 0.26 15.69 11.08
N GLN A 87 0.60 14.47 10.69
CA GLN A 87 1.98 14.02 10.52
C GLN A 87 2.27 13.76 9.04
N TYR A 88 3.47 14.14 8.62
CA TYR A 88 4.03 13.77 7.33
C TYR A 88 4.94 12.56 7.51
N ARG A 89 4.79 11.58 6.64
CA ARG A 89 5.54 10.32 6.67
C ARG A 89 6.13 10.06 5.30
N TYR A 90 7.39 9.63 5.25
CA TYR A 90 8.07 9.28 4.01
C TYR A 90 8.23 7.77 3.95
N GLY A 91 7.64 7.13 2.95
CA GLY A 91 7.72 5.68 2.85
C GLY A 91 6.71 5.08 1.89
N TYR A 92 6.13 3.96 2.33
CA TYR A 92 5.26 3.11 1.54
C TYR A 92 3.95 2.86 2.26
N LYS A 93 2.98 2.34 1.52
CA LYS A 93 1.79 1.71 2.06
C LYS A 93 1.84 0.21 1.80
N LYS A 94 1.55 -0.58 2.83
CA LYS A 94 1.22 -1.99 2.68
C LYS A 94 -0.30 -2.13 2.71
N HIS A 95 -0.86 -2.68 1.65
CA HIS A 95 -2.27 -3.06 1.55
C HIS A 95 -2.31 -4.57 1.76
N VAL A 96 -3.02 -5.00 2.80
CA VAL A 96 -3.05 -6.40 3.22
C VAL A 96 -4.49 -6.87 3.19
N LEU A 97 -4.72 -8.00 2.52
CA LEU A 97 -5.98 -8.71 2.57
C LEU A 97 -5.80 -9.95 3.43
N THR A 98 -6.63 -10.08 4.46
CA THR A 98 -6.65 -11.24 5.35
C THR A 98 -7.99 -11.94 5.32
N ASP A 99 -8.03 -13.18 5.80
CA ASP A 99 -9.28 -13.80 6.23
C ASP A 99 -9.75 -13.23 7.59
N GLY A 100 -10.89 -13.72 8.07
CA GLY A 100 -11.47 -13.32 9.36
C GLY A 100 -10.63 -13.71 10.60
N GLN A 101 -9.58 -14.51 10.44
CA GLN A 101 -8.65 -14.90 11.53
C GLN A 101 -7.32 -14.14 11.46
N GLY A 102 -7.13 -13.28 10.45
CA GLY A 102 -5.90 -12.51 10.25
C GLY A 102 -4.84 -13.23 9.42
N LEU A 103 -5.17 -14.35 8.77
CA LEU A 103 -4.26 -15.02 7.85
C LEU A 103 -4.14 -14.22 6.55
N VAL A 104 -2.91 -13.92 6.14
CA VAL A 104 -2.66 -13.05 4.98
C VAL A 104 -2.83 -13.80 3.67
N GLU A 105 -3.81 -13.38 2.87
CA GLU A 105 -4.11 -13.95 1.56
C GLU A 105 -3.37 -13.23 0.43
N SER A 106 -3.31 -11.90 0.49
CA SER A 106 -2.58 -11.09 -0.48
C SER A 106 -2.00 -9.83 0.15
N ILE A 107 -0.91 -9.34 -0.43
CA ILE A 107 -0.25 -8.09 -0.05
C ILE A 107 0.15 -7.34 -1.31
N ILE A 108 -0.10 -6.03 -1.33
CA ILE A 108 0.45 -5.10 -2.33
C ILE A 108 1.16 -3.98 -1.57
N THR A 109 2.33 -3.58 -2.07
CA THR A 109 3.08 -2.45 -1.54
C THR A 109 3.12 -1.37 -2.59
N THR A 110 2.72 -0.16 -2.21
CA THR A 110 2.75 1.01 -3.08
C THR A 110 3.52 2.15 -2.40
N PRO A 111 3.96 3.18 -3.13
CA PRO A 111 4.51 4.37 -2.51
C PRO A 111 3.49 5.04 -1.58
N GLY A 112 3.98 5.76 -0.57
CA GLY A 112 3.15 6.30 0.51
C GLY A 112 1.98 7.17 0.06
N ASN A 113 2.13 7.91 -1.04
CA ASN A 113 1.12 8.82 -1.59
C ASN A 113 -0.03 8.11 -2.35
N CYS A 114 0.04 6.80 -2.52
CA CYS A 114 -0.97 6.06 -3.29
C CYS A 114 -2.28 5.96 -2.49
N ALA A 115 -3.39 6.41 -3.10
CA ALA A 115 -4.71 6.31 -2.50
C ALA A 115 -5.14 4.85 -2.35
N ASP A 116 -5.80 4.59 -1.23
CA ASP A 116 -6.12 3.25 -0.78
C ASP A 116 -7.16 2.55 -1.67
N THR A 117 -8.11 3.31 -2.21
CA THR A 117 -9.18 2.83 -3.09
C THR A 117 -8.66 2.35 -4.44
N VAL A 118 -7.56 2.92 -4.92
CA VAL A 118 -6.96 2.58 -6.23
C VAL A 118 -6.38 1.17 -6.25
N VAL A 119 -5.87 0.69 -5.11
CA VAL A 119 -5.19 -0.61 -4.99
C VAL A 119 -6.17 -1.76 -4.70
N LEU A 120 -7.38 -1.45 -4.22
CA LEU A 120 -8.35 -2.45 -3.77
C LEU A 120 -8.71 -3.50 -4.85
N PRO A 121 -8.98 -3.13 -6.11
CA PRO A 121 -9.31 -4.12 -7.15
C PRO A 121 -8.16 -5.12 -7.41
N GLU A 122 -6.92 -4.62 -7.54
CA GLU A 122 -5.74 -5.45 -7.76
C GLU A 122 -5.50 -6.40 -6.58
N LEU A 123 -5.73 -5.93 -5.35
CA LEU A 123 -5.56 -6.73 -4.13
C LEU A 123 -6.54 -7.90 -4.06
N ILE A 124 -7.80 -7.66 -4.45
CA ILE A 124 -8.88 -8.67 -4.52
C ILE A 124 -8.57 -9.69 -5.61
N GLU A 125 -8.20 -9.24 -6.81
CA GLU A 125 -7.85 -10.12 -7.93
C GLU A 125 -6.69 -11.05 -7.56
N LYS A 126 -5.66 -10.50 -6.90
CA LYS A 126 -4.50 -11.26 -6.43
C LYS A 126 -4.83 -12.32 -5.39
N ALA A 127 -5.87 -12.12 -4.59
CA ALA A 127 -6.30 -13.08 -3.56
C ALA A 127 -7.11 -14.26 -4.14
N GLU A 128 -7.51 -14.21 -5.42
CA GLU A 128 -8.29 -15.25 -6.09
C GLU A 128 -9.57 -15.59 -5.30
N LEU A 129 -10.25 -14.57 -4.77
CA LEU A 129 -11.45 -14.75 -3.96
C LEU A 129 -12.57 -15.39 -4.78
N THR A 130 -13.28 -16.34 -4.18
CA THR A 130 -14.50 -16.90 -4.78
C THR A 130 -15.59 -15.85 -4.84
N GLN A 131 -16.38 -15.87 -5.92
CA GLN A 131 -17.50 -14.96 -6.08
C GLN A 131 -18.50 -15.10 -4.91
N GLY A 132 -18.96 -13.97 -4.38
CA GLY A 132 -19.91 -13.92 -3.26
C GLY A 132 -19.26 -13.76 -1.87
N VAL A 133 -17.93 -13.82 -1.76
CA VAL A 133 -17.20 -13.49 -0.53
C VAL A 133 -17.32 -11.99 -0.25
N SER A 134 -17.71 -11.63 0.97
CA SER A 134 -17.74 -10.24 1.42
C SER A 134 -16.33 -9.74 1.73
N VAL A 135 -16.04 -8.50 1.32
CA VAL A 135 -14.78 -7.82 1.64
C VAL A 135 -15.10 -6.64 2.55
N LEU A 136 -14.58 -6.66 3.77
CA LEU A 136 -14.67 -5.56 4.72
C LEU A 136 -13.47 -4.64 4.54
N ALA A 137 -13.72 -3.35 4.33
CA ALA A 137 -12.69 -2.34 4.21
C ALA A 137 -13.18 -1.01 4.81
N ASP A 138 -12.28 -0.28 5.47
CA ASP A 138 -12.47 1.13 5.84
C ASP A 138 -11.78 1.98 4.77
N LYS A 139 -12.48 2.22 3.66
CA LYS A 139 -11.98 2.96 2.49
C LYS A 139 -12.90 4.13 2.22
#